data_AF-A0A0T6ANE0-F1
#
_entry.id   AF-A0A0T6ANE0-F1
#
_cell.length_a   1.000
_cell.length_b   1.000
_cell.length_c   1.000
_cell.angle_alpha   90.00
_cell.angle_beta   90.00
_cell.angle_gamma   90.00
#
_symmetry.space_group_name_H-M   'P 1'
#
loop_
_entity.id
_entity.type
_entity.pdbx_description
1 polymer ?
#
loop_
_entity_poly.entity_id
_entity_poly.type
_entity_poly.pdbx_seq_one_letter_code
_entity_poly.pdbx_strand_id
1 'polypeptide(L)'
;MLRPLTAALAVLLLLSACQVRRGPAPAGVALLRIGAPVRLTDRAALSPAAWAPDGTSLAYADGQGLWIATVQGRERKVTAVGVATQVDWSRVAGLLAYIDRGEVMVVRPDGTGRRRLTLPAEGAPFATHLTWAPGSDELAVAVRLARGPVRSAVWLLSADGRSRRRILPGQGPAGAVPGDFTVSALAWYPDSLFLFIGLSPEGEGGVTRLWRWRIRYPDRRVLPQPFPEIFTPRLSPDGRWIAIAAPATPQAAQLHVWAVRTDGSGAPRRLSPQAGRITSLAWAPTSDKVAFARVLDEAHGEIWLADVDGGGRVRAAEFVAEFPDPHLPLVVRWSGDGRHLAYGSNSGSYTGPVWIISLER
;
A
#
# COMPACT_ATOMS: atom_id res chain seq x y z
N MET A 1 2.06 -68.16 -6.82
CA MET A 1 1.14 -67.63 -5.80
C MET A 1 2.01 -67.07 -4.65
N LEU A 2 2.62 -65.89 -4.73
CA LEU A 2 2.16 -64.51 -4.47
C LEU A 2 1.56 -64.22 -3.06
N ARG A 3 2.34 -63.42 -2.28
CA ARG A 3 2.07 -62.56 -1.10
C ARG A 3 2.35 -63.10 0.32
N PRO A 4 2.72 -62.23 1.29
CA PRO A 4 3.63 -61.08 1.20
C PRO A 4 4.60 -60.93 2.41
N LEU A 5 5.83 -60.49 2.13
CA LEU A 5 6.78 -59.92 3.09
C LEU A 5 6.60 -58.39 3.09
N THR A 6 5.80 -57.83 3.99
CA THR A 6 5.73 -56.37 4.22
C THR A 6 5.22 -56.08 5.63
N ALA A 7 6.11 -55.96 6.62
CA ALA A 7 5.82 -55.28 7.89
C ALA A 7 7.06 -55.14 8.79
N ALA A 8 8.20 -54.62 8.29
CA ALA A 8 9.31 -54.30 9.20
C ALA A 8 10.34 -53.33 8.60
N LEU A 9 9.92 -52.26 7.90
CA LEU A 9 10.84 -51.15 7.57
C LEU A 9 10.09 -49.88 7.14
N ALA A 10 9.14 -49.40 7.96
CA ALA A 10 8.40 -48.16 7.65
C ALA A 10 7.93 -47.42 8.90
N VAL A 11 8.76 -47.33 9.96
CA VAL A 11 8.43 -46.56 11.18
C VAL A 11 9.59 -45.66 11.63
N LEU A 12 10.50 -45.26 10.73
CA LEU A 12 11.65 -44.42 11.10
C LEU A 12 11.84 -43.15 10.27
N LEU A 13 10.80 -42.72 9.56
CA LEU A 13 10.76 -41.44 8.87
C LEU A 13 9.35 -40.87 9.03
N LEU A 14 9.11 -40.05 10.07
CA LEU A 14 8.04 -39.03 10.15
C LEU A 14 7.95 -38.40 11.57
N LEU A 15 9.06 -37.91 12.11
CA LEU A 15 9.03 -36.92 13.20
C LEU A 15 10.11 -35.85 12.96
N SER A 16 10.22 -35.36 11.73
CA SER A 16 10.76 -34.02 11.51
C SER A 16 9.68 -33.03 11.95
N ALA A 17 9.52 -32.87 13.26
CA ALA A 17 8.77 -31.76 13.81
C ALA A 17 9.39 -30.49 13.24
N CYS A 18 8.65 -29.80 12.37
CA CYS A 18 8.91 -28.40 12.06
C CYS A 18 8.87 -27.64 13.38
N GLN A 19 10.02 -27.52 14.06
CA GLN A 19 10.20 -26.52 15.09
C GLN A 19 10.12 -25.18 14.37
N VAL A 20 8.89 -24.63 14.30
CA VAL A 20 8.70 -23.21 14.08
C VAL A 20 9.40 -22.54 15.26
N ARG A 21 10.66 -22.14 15.07
CA ARG A 21 11.33 -21.24 16.00
C ARG A 21 10.50 -19.96 16.00
N ARG A 22 9.58 -19.86 16.97
CA ARG A 22 8.95 -18.60 17.30
C ARG A 22 10.09 -17.70 17.78
N GLY A 23 10.51 -16.78 16.93
CA GLY A 23 11.37 -15.70 17.37
C GLY A 23 10.71 -14.96 18.54
N PRO A 24 11.47 -14.19 19.33
CA PRO A 24 10.87 -13.35 20.36
C PRO A 24 9.74 -12.51 19.74
N ALA A 25 8.66 -12.33 20.48
CA ALA A 25 7.57 -11.48 20.04
C ALA A 25 8.12 -10.10 19.65
N PRO A 26 7.63 -9.48 18.56
CA PRO A 26 8.08 -8.14 18.20
C PRO A 26 7.93 -7.20 19.39
N ALA A 27 8.97 -6.43 19.69
CA ALA A 27 8.92 -5.43 20.76
C ALA A 27 7.78 -4.45 20.48
N GLY A 28 6.93 -4.18 21.48
CA GLY A 28 5.83 -3.23 21.35
C GLY A 28 6.33 -1.82 21.01
N VAL A 29 5.47 -0.97 20.46
CA VAL A 29 5.86 0.42 20.08
C VAL A 29 6.40 1.24 21.26
N ALA A 30 6.03 0.88 22.49
CA ALA A 30 6.54 1.53 23.71
C ALA A 30 8.05 1.36 23.91
N LEU A 31 8.67 0.37 23.26
CA LEU A 31 10.11 0.11 23.34
C LEU A 31 10.88 0.70 22.15
N LEU A 32 10.19 1.26 21.15
CA LEU A 32 10.86 1.85 19.99
C LEU A 32 11.49 3.19 20.37
N ARG A 33 12.76 3.36 20.03
CA ARG A 33 13.43 4.65 20.06
C ARG A 33 13.10 5.39 18.78
N ILE A 34 12.31 6.47 18.92
CA ILE A 34 11.87 7.30 17.81
C ILE A 34 12.81 8.51 17.72
N GLY A 35 13.52 8.63 16.60
CA GLY A 35 14.39 9.77 16.32
C GLY A 35 13.58 11.04 16.05
N ALA A 36 14.24 12.20 16.14
CA ALA A 36 13.61 13.46 15.76
C ALA A 36 13.26 13.45 14.26
N PRO A 37 12.14 14.07 13.85
CA PRO A 37 11.83 14.22 12.45
C PRO A 37 12.84 15.11 11.73
N VAL A 38 13.23 14.71 10.53
CA VAL A 38 14.17 15.42 9.68
C VAL A 38 13.53 15.69 8.33
N ARG A 39 13.60 16.93 7.85
CA ARG A 39 13.21 17.27 6.49
C ARG A 39 14.22 16.64 5.54
N LEU A 40 13.76 15.72 4.70
CA LEU A 40 14.60 15.01 3.75
C LEU A 40 14.80 15.79 2.46
N THR A 41 13.74 16.47 2.01
CA THR A 41 13.74 17.17 0.72
C THR A 41 13.44 18.65 0.89
N ASP A 42 14.24 19.49 0.24
CA ASP A 42 13.94 20.92 0.12
C ASP A 42 12.84 21.15 -0.92
N ARG A 43 12.80 20.28 -1.95
CA ARG A 43 11.80 20.29 -3.01
C ARG A 43 10.45 19.80 -2.48
N ALA A 44 9.38 20.48 -2.91
CA ALA A 44 8.02 20.04 -2.67
C ALA A 44 7.70 18.86 -3.60
N ALA A 45 7.65 17.66 -3.02
CA ALA A 45 7.23 16.46 -3.71
C ALA A 45 5.73 16.54 -4.02
N LEU A 46 5.34 16.18 -5.23
CA LEU A 46 3.95 15.97 -5.63
C LEU A 46 3.50 14.55 -5.29
N SER A 47 4.29 13.54 -5.64
CA SER A 47 3.91 12.15 -5.42
C SER A 47 4.22 11.69 -3.99
N PRO A 48 3.48 10.70 -3.46
CA PRO A 48 3.93 9.93 -2.31
C PRO A 48 5.34 9.37 -2.52
N ALA A 49 6.12 9.27 -1.45
CA ALA A 49 7.43 8.65 -1.48
C ALA A 49 7.31 7.12 -1.71
N ALA A 50 8.21 6.58 -2.53
CA ALA A 50 8.38 5.16 -2.77
C ALA A 50 9.77 4.74 -2.28
N TRP A 51 9.82 3.94 -1.22
CA TRP A 51 11.08 3.49 -0.66
C TRP A 51 11.81 2.52 -1.58
N ALA A 52 13.12 2.65 -1.66
CA ALA A 52 13.98 1.63 -2.20
C ALA A 52 13.84 0.34 -1.36
N PRO A 53 13.99 -0.85 -1.97
CA PRO A 53 13.87 -2.12 -1.27
C PRO A 53 14.85 -2.32 -0.11
N ASP A 54 15.95 -1.57 -0.09
CA ASP A 54 16.96 -1.59 0.97
C ASP A 54 16.68 -0.61 2.13
N GLY A 55 15.69 0.27 1.99
CA GLY A 55 15.33 1.27 3.00
C GLY A 55 16.29 2.46 3.11
N THR A 56 17.32 2.56 2.27
CA THR A 56 18.37 3.58 2.36
C THR A 56 18.08 4.84 1.54
N SER A 57 17.11 4.76 0.63
CA SER A 57 16.70 5.86 -0.23
C SER A 57 15.22 5.75 -0.58
N LEU A 58 14.65 6.84 -1.06
CA LEU A 58 13.29 6.88 -1.58
C LEU A 58 13.24 7.66 -2.90
N ALA A 59 12.30 7.27 -3.75
CA ALA A 59 11.96 7.98 -4.97
C ALA A 59 10.69 8.81 -4.75
N TYR A 60 10.64 9.99 -5.36
CA TYR A 60 9.46 10.84 -5.40
C TYR A 60 9.50 11.70 -6.67
N ALA A 61 8.35 12.18 -7.09
CA ALA A 61 8.25 13.15 -8.16
C ALA A 61 7.88 14.53 -7.63
N ASP A 62 8.46 15.57 -8.21
CA ASP A 62 8.02 16.95 -8.09
C ASP A 62 7.37 17.41 -9.42
N GLY A 63 7.15 18.73 -9.56
CA GLY A 63 6.59 19.30 -10.79
C GLY A 63 7.53 19.31 -12.01
N GLN A 64 8.76 18.80 -11.92
CA GLN A 64 9.80 18.93 -12.95
C GLN A 64 10.60 17.63 -13.20
N GLY A 65 10.49 16.64 -12.31
CA GLY A 65 11.34 15.47 -12.32
C GLY A 65 10.91 14.36 -11.38
N LEU A 66 11.40 13.17 -11.68
CA LEU A 66 11.49 12.05 -10.76
C LEU A 66 12.88 12.10 -10.11
N TRP A 67 12.92 12.02 -8.79
CA TRP A 67 14.12 12.18 -7.97
C TRP A 67 14.31 10.96 -7.07
N ILE A 68 15.56 10.70 -6.69
CA ILE A 68 15.91 9.77 -5.60
C ILE A 68 16.65 10.57 -4.54
N ALA A 69 16.18 10.49 -3.30
CA ALA A 69 16.82 11.03 -2.11
C ALA A 69 17.31 9.89 -1.24
N THR A 70 18.58 9.93 -0.83
CA THR A 70 19.10 9.06 0.24
C THR A 70 18.59 9.54 1.60
N VAL A 71 18.52 8.67 2.60
CA VAL A 71 18.16 9.06 3.99
C VAL A 71 19.09 10.12 4.60
N GLN A 72 20.26 10.35 4.01
CA GLN A 72 21.22 11.40 4.40
C GLN A 72 20.94 12.75 3.72
N GLY A 73 19.88 12.87 2.91
CA GLY A 73 19.51 14.12 2.22
C GLY A 73 20.18 14.34 0.87
N ARG A 74 21.04 13.42 0.41
CA ARG A 74 21.60 13.52 -0.96
C ARG A 74 20.53 13.21 -1.99
N GLU A 75 20.21 14.19 -2.84
CA GLU A 75 19.26 14.07 -3.94
C GLU A 75 19.94 13.93 -5.30
N ARG A 76 19.31 13.19 -6.22
CA ARG A 76 19.65 13.20 -7.65
C ARG A 76 18.42 13.04 -8.54
N LYS A 77 18.42 13.72 -9.68
CA LYS A 77 17.39 13.57 -10.70
C LYS A 77 17.55 12.24 -11.44
N VAL A 78 16.47 11.52 -11.62
CA VAL A 78 16.40 10.27 -12.41
C VAL A 78 16.01 10.59 -13.86
N THR A 79 14.91 11.32 -14.04
CA THR A 79 14.42 11.74 -15.36
C THR A 79 13.50 12.96 -15.22
N ALA A 80 13.32 13.73 -16.29
CA ALA A 80 12.23 14.69 -16.38
C ALA A 80 10.87 13.96 -16.47
N VAL A 81 9.84 14.52 -15.83
CA VAL A 81 8.45 14.04 -15.88
C VAL A 81 7.53 15.25 -16.07
N GLY A 82 6.30 15.02 -16.54
CA GLY A 82 5.29 16.07 -16.61
C GLY A 82 4.62 16.29 -15.25
N VAL A 83 3.64 15.46 -14.94
CA VAL A 83 2.90 15.49 -13.67
C VAL A 83 2.82 14.06 -13.15
N ALA A 84 3.80 13.69 -12.33
CA ALA A 84 3.87 12.34 -11.79
C ALA A 84 3.17 12.25 -10.42
N THR A 85 2.04 11.54 -10.39
CA THR A 85 1.13 11.51 -9.22
C THR A 85 1.39 10.33 -8.28
N GLN A 86 2.04 9.27 -8.78
CA GLN A 86 2.39 8.10 -8.00
C GLN A 86 3.70 7.49 -8.51
N VAL A 87 4.49 6.96 -7.58
CA VAL A 87 5.74 6.23 -7.84
C VAL A 87 5.71 4.94 -7.03
N ASP A 88 6.29 3.86 -7.56
CA ASP A 88 6.55 2.62 -6.84
C ASP A 88 7.86 1.98 -7.30
N TRP A 89 8.57 1.30 -6.38
CA TRP A 89 9.90 0.77 -6.61
C TRP A 89 9.90 -0.76 -6.56
N SER A 90 10.17 -1.40 -7.69
CA SER A 90 10.26 -2.86 -7.75
C SER A 90 11.54 -3.38 -7.13
N ARG A 91 11.41 -4.31 -6.19
CA ARG A 91 12.54 -5.09 -5.66
C ARG A 91 13.11 -6.06 -6.69
N VAL A 92 12.25 -6.72 -7.47
CA VAL A 92 12.64 -7.81 -8.37
C VAL A 92 13.08 -7.29 -9.73
N ALA A 93 12.32 -6.36 -10.31
CA ALA A 93 12.64 -5.82 -11.64
C ALA A 93 13.75 -4.76 -11.62
N GLY A 94 14.07 -4.19 -10.45
CA GLY A 94 15.05 -3.10 -10.33
C GLY A 94 14.62 -1.83 -11.10
N LEU A 95 13.32 -1.57 -11.15
CA LEU A 95 12.71 -0.45 -11.87
C LEU A 95 11.85 0.41 -10.93
N LEU A 96 11.78 1.70 -11.27
CA LEU A 96 10.74 2.61 -10.80
C LEU A 96 9.57 2.57 -11.79
N ALA A 97 8.36 2.38 -11.29
CA ALA A 97 7.14 2.65 -12.05
C ALA A 97 6.51 3.94 -11.55
N TYR A 98 5.95 4.74 -12.46
CA TYR A 98 5.28 5.98 -12.09
C TYR A 98 4.14 6.32 -13.06
N ILE A 99 3.16 7.07 -12.56
CA ILE A 99 2.02 7.56 -13.36
C ILE A 99 2.32 9.01 -13.74
N ASP A 100 2.56 9.29 -15.02
CA ASP A 100 2.79 10.65 -15.55
C ASP A 100 1.62 11.06 -16.45
N ARG A 101 0.84 12.07 -16.04
CA ARG A 101 -0.38 12.52 -16.75
C ARG A 101 -1.34 11.37 -17.13
N GLY A 102 -1.48 10.40 -16.23
CA GLY A 102 -2.33 9.22 -16.42
C GLY A 102 -1.70 8.08 -17.21
N GLU A 103 -0.47 8.24 -17.71
CA GLU A 103 0.26 7.20 -18.43
C GLU A 103 1.21 6.43 -17.50
N VAL A 104 1.34 5.13 -17.71
CA VAL A 104 2.24 4.28 -16.93
C VAL A 104 3.62 4.29 -17.57
N MET A 105 4.61 4.72 -16.80
CA MET A 105 6.00 4.81 -17.20
C MET A 105 6.86 3.92 -16.30
N VAL A 106 7.93 3.37 -16.86
CA VAL A 106 8.99 2.71 -16.09
C VAL A 106 10.35 3.26 -16.46
N VAL A 107 11.27 3.29 -15.50
CA VAL A 107 12.64 3.76 -15.67
C VAL A 107 13.56 3.04 -14.68
N ARG A 108 14.83 2.85 -15.05
CA ARG A 108 15.82 2.38 -14.08
C ARG A 108 16.16 3.49 -13.07
N PRO A 109 16.58 3.15 -11.84
CA PRO A 109 17.01 4.15 -10.87
C PRO A 109 18.15 5.04 -11.37
N ASP A 110 18.97 4.59 -12.32
CA ASP A 110 20.04 5.40 -12.95
C ASP A 110 19.52 6.40 -14.01
N GLY A 111 18.23 6.38 -14.33
CA GLY A 111 17.60 7.22 -15.35
C GLY A 111 17.53 6.61 -16.75
N THR A 112 18.20 5.47 -16.96
CA THR A 112 18.23 4.80 -18.27
C THR A 112 17.00 3.93 -18.51
N GLY A 113 16.80 3.52 -19.75
CA GLY A 113 15.76 2.55 -20.11
C GLY A 113 14.33 3.03 -19.86
N ARG A 114 14.12 4.36 -19.78
CA ARG A 114 12.79 4.96 -19.66
C ARG A 114 11.92 4.51 -20.82
N ARG A 115 10.74 3.96 -20.51
CA ARG A 115 9.74 3.58 -21.50
C ARG A 115 8.33 3.67 -20.93
N ARG A 116 7.36 3.78 -21.84
CA ARG A 116 5.94 3.69 -21.51
C ARG A 116 5.49 2.23 -21.51
N LEU A 117 4.67 1.85 -20.53
CA LEU A 117 3.91 0.59 -20.57
C LEU A 117 2.51 0.89 -21.12
N THR A 118 2.22 0.38 -22.32
CA THR A 118 1.00 0.75 -23.06
C THR A 118 -0.22 -0.02 -22.56
N LEU A 119 -1.14 0.71 -21.93
CA LEU A 119 -2.50 0.25 -21.63
C LEU A 119 -3.36 0.23 -22.91
N PRO A 120 -4.30 -0.72 -23.06
CA PRO A 120 -5.21 -0.71 -24.22
C PRO A 120 -6.11 0.53 -24.24
N ALA A 121 -6.29 1.15 -25.42
CA ALA A 121 -6.96 2.44 -25.56
C ALA A 121 -8.49 2.43 -25.32
N GLU A 122 -9.09 1.24 -25.17
CA GLU A 122 -10.54 1.07 -24.97
C GLU A 122 -11.02 1.85 -23.73
N GLY A 123 -12.07 2.66 -23.89
CA GLY A 123 -12.62 3.48 -22.82
C GLY A 123 -11.78 4.71 -22.43
N ALA A 124 -10.72 5.02 -23.20
CA ALA A 124 -9.78 6.12 -22.96
C ALA A 124 -9.24 6.10 -21.50
N PRO A 125 -8.45 5.07 -21.15
CA PRO A 125 -8.04 4.86 -19.77
C PRO A 125 -6.99 5.88 -19.32
N PHE A 126 -7.04 6.22 -18.05
CA PHE A 126 -5.94 6.87 -17.35
C PHE A 126 -5.66 6.14 -16.03
N ALA A 127 -4.38 5.90 -15.76
CA ALA A 127 -3.94 5.21 -14.56
C ALA A 127 -4.18 6.08 -13.32
N THR A 128 -4.67 5.46 -12.24
CA THR A 128 -4.91 6.12 -10.95
C THR A 128 -4.11 5.50 -9.82
N HIS A 129 -3.82 4.20 -9.91
CA HIS A 129 -2.97 3.50 -8.93
C HIS A 129 -2.05 2.51 -9.65
N LEU A 130 -0.85 2.31 -9.12
CA LEU A 130 0.04 1.24 -9.53
C LEU A 130 0.74 0.59 -8.33
N THR A 131 1.07 -0.69 -8.45
CA THR A 131 1.85 -1.40 -7.44
C THR A 131 2.56 -2.61 -8.03
N TRP A 132 3.87 -2.71 -7.79
CA TRP A 132 4.68 -3.87 -8.16
C TRP A 132 4.34 -5.06 -7.27
N ALA A 133 4.34 -6.25 -7.88
CA ALA A 133 4.31 -7.49 -7.13
C ALA A 133 5.59 -7.62 -6.28
N PRO A 134 5.49 -8.10 -5.03
CA PRO A 134 6.65 -8.20 -4.14
C PRO A 134 7.67 -9.25 -4.60
N GLY A 135 7.23 -10.29 -5.30
CA GLY A 135 8.05 -11.44 -5.71
C GLY A 135 8.17 -11.67 -7.22
N SER A 136 7.71 -10.74 -8.07
CA SER A 136 7.82 -10.89 -9.53
C SER A 136 8.00 -9.55 -10.24
N ASP A 137 8.10 -9.60 -11.57
CA ASP A 137 8.14 -8.43 -12.45
C ASP A 137 6.74 -8.00 -12.93
N GLU A 138 5.66 -8.50 -12.31
CA GLU A 138 4.30 -8.07 -12.61
C GLU A 138 3.96 -6.75 -11.88
N LEU A 139 3.37 -5.81 -12.62
CA LEU A 139 2.84 -4.53 -12.16
C LEU A 139 1.32 -4.54 -12.26
N ALA A 140 0.63 -4.31 -11.15
CA ALA A 140 -0.81 -4.09 -11.16
C ALA A 140 -1.10 -2.60 -11.32
N VAL A 141 -2.00 -2.25 -12.24
CA VAL A 141 -2.39 -0.88 -12.56
C VAL A 141 -3.90 -0.76 -12.53
N ALA A 142 -4.44 0.07 -11.64
CA ALA A 142 -5.82 0.51 -11.71
C ALA A 142 -5.95 1.69 -12.66
N VAL A 143 -6.95 1.65 -13.52
CA VAL A 143 -7.27 2.72 -14.48
C VAL A 143 -8.71 3.14 -14.30
N ARG A 144 -8.99 4.43 -14.47
CA ARG A 144 -10.35 4.93 -14.70
C ARG A 144 -10.60 5.02 -16.20
N LEU A 145 -11.84 4.75 -16.58
CA LEU A 145 -12.29 4.79 -17.97
C LEU A 145 -13.21 6.00 -18.14
N ALA A 146 -12.89 6.88 -19.10
CA ALA A 146 -13.69 8.07 -19.38
C ALA A 146 -14.97 7.75 -20.15
N ARG A 147 -15.04 6.59 -20.81
CA ARG A 147 -16.17 6.18 -21.65
C ARG A 147 -16.55 4.72 -21.39
N GLY A 148 -17.81 4.40 -21.63
CA GLY A 148 -18.35 3.05 -21.52
C GLY A 148 -19.09 2.78 -20.20
N PRO A 149 -19.70 1.60 -20.08
CA PRO A 149 -20.53 1.24 -18.93
C PRO A 149 -19.73 0.88 -17.68
N VAL A 150 -18.41 0.74 -17.80
CA VAL A 150 -17.51 0.41 -16.69
C VAL A 150 -16.61 1.62 -16.41
N ARG A 151 -16.47 1.99 -15.15
CA ARG A 151 -15.73 3.17 -14.69
C ARG A 151 -14.29 2.90 -14.32
N SER A 152 -13.94 1.65 -14.03
CA SER A 152 -12.57 1.28 -13.69
C SER A 152 -12.19 -0.12 -14.15
N ALA A 153 -10.91 -0.29 -14.44
CA ALA A 153 -10.32 -1.57 -14.76
C ALA A 153 -9.02 -1.76 -13.98
N VAL A 154 -8.62 -3.01 -13.80
CA VAL A 154 -7.28 -3.33 -13.29
C VAL A 154 -6.58 -4.19 -14.32
N TRP A 155 -5.35 -3.80 -14.64
CA TRP A 155 -4.47 -4.45 -15.60
C TRP A 155 -3.23 -4.98 -14.89
N LEU A 156 -2.79 -6.15 -15.30
CA LEU A 156 -1.46 -6.68 -14.99
C LEU A 156 -0.57 -6.45 -16.19
N LEU A 157 0.58 -5.84 -15.97
CA LEU A 157 1.60 -5.56 -16.96
C LEU A 157 2.92 -6.19 -16.51
N SER A 158 3.62 -6.87 -17.39
CA SER A 158 5.04 -7.24 -17.16
C SER A 158 5.93 -6.00 -17.22
N ALA A 159 7.07 -6.05 -16.53
CA ALA A 159 8.04 -4.96 -16.51
C ALA A 159 8.55 -4.58 -17.91
N ASP A 160 8.63 -5.53 -18.85
CA ASP A 160 9.00 -5.29 -20.24
C ASP A 160 7.85 -4.79 -21.13
N GLY A 161 6.61 -4.83 -20.62
CA GLY A 161 5.40 -4.40 -21.30
C GLY A 161 4.87 -5.39 -22.35
N ARG A 162 5.50 -6.55 -22.53
CA ARG A 162 5.09 -7.53 -23.55
C ARG A 162 3.85 -8.30 -23.13
N SER A 163 3.78 -8.65 -21.85
CA SER A 163 2.59 -9.28 -21.26
C SER A 163 1.69 -8.21 -20.65
N ARG A 164 0.42 -8.22 -21.06
CA ARG A 164 -0.63 -7.38 -20.51
C ARG A 164 -1.94 -8.15 -20.41
N ARG A 165 -2.62 -8.02 -19.28
CA ARG A 165 -3.87 -8.76 -19.03
C ARG A 165 -4.83 -7.92 -18.19
N ARG A 166 -6.08 -7.81 -18.63
CA ARG A 166 -7.15 -7.24 -17.81
C ARG A 166 -7.60 -8.28 -16.78
N ILE A 167 -7.67 -7.88 -15.51
CA ILE A 167 -8.26 -8.70 -14.45
C ILE A 167 -9.62 -8.15 -14.00
N LEU A 168 -9.80 -6.82 -14.03
CA LEU A 168 -11.06 -6.14 -13.75
C LEU A 168 -11.45 -5.25 -14.95
N PRO A 169 -12.73 -5.18 -15.36
CA PRO A 169 -13.84 -6.03 -14.88
C PRO A 169 -13.63 -7.49 -15.27
N GLY A 170 -14.05 -8.40 -14.41
CA GLY A 170 -14.01 -9.84 -14.64
C GLY A 170 -15.18 -10.55 -13.98
N GLN A 171 -15.65 -11.65 -14.58
CA GLN A 171 -16.70 -12.51 -14.01
C GLN A 171 -16.10 -13.49 -13.01
N GLY A 172 -16.68 -13.59 -11.81
CA GLY A 172 -16.28 -14.53 -10.76
C GLY A 172 -17.47 -15.11 -10.03
N PRO A 173 -17.27 -16.15 -9.19
CA PRO A 173 -18.36 -16.82 -8.46
C PRO A 173 -19.10 -15.90 -7.47
N ALA A 174 -18.46 -14.80 -7.02
CA ALA A 174 -19.08 -13.76 -6.21
C ALA A 174 -19.71 -12.61 -7.04
N GLY A 175 -19.95 -12.82 -8.34
CA GLY A 175 -20.59 -11.87 -9.25
C GLY A 175 -19.61 -10.97 -10.02
N ALA A 176 -20.15 -10.22 -10.98
CA ALA A 176 -19.42 -9.16 -11.67
C ALA A 176 -19.32 -7.92 -10.77
N VAL A 177 -18.20 -7.19 -10.88
CA VAL A 177 -18.10 -5.85 -10.30
C VAL A 177 -19.08 -4.94 -11.03
N PRO A 178 -19.99 -4.24 -10.32
CA PRO A 178 -20.90 -3.30 -10.95
C PRO A 178 -20.12 -2.23 -11.73
N GLY A 179 -20.64 -1.83 -12.89
CA GLY A 179 -19.91 -0.97 -13.83
C GLY A 179 -19.62 0.42 -13.27
N ASP A 180 -20.43 0.89 -12.34
CA ASP A 180 -20.35 2.17 -11.64
C ASP A 180 -19.33 2.19 -10.49
N PHE A 181 -18.59 1.10 -10.22
CA PHE A 181 -17.58 1.10 -9.16
C PHE A 181 -16.22 1.55 -9.67
N THR A 182 -15.47 2.21 -8.77
CA THR A 182 -14.08 2.63 -8.98
C THR A 182 -13.14 1.91 -8.03
N VAL A 183 -11.87 1.77 -8.44
CA VAL A 183 -10.83 1.18 -7.60
C VAL A 183 -10.21 2.26 -6.72
N SER A 184 -10.37 2.12 -5.39
CA SER A 184 -9.86 3.07 -4.40
C SER A 184 -8.75 2.48 -3.52
N ALA A 185 -8.52 1.17 -3.58
CA ALA A 185 -7.35 0.53 -2.97
C ALA A 185 -6.85 -0.62 -3.84
N LEU A 186 -5.54 -0.72 -3.99
CA LEU A 186 -4.87 -1.76 -4.74
C LEU A 186 -3.57 -2.13 -4.03
N ALA A 187 -3.39 -3.41 -3.72
CA ALA A 187 -2.16 -3.96 -3.15
C ALA A 187 -1.99 -5.42 -3.56
N TRP A 188 -0.77 -5.92 -3.53
CA TRP A 188 -0.49 -7.35 -3.68
C TRP A 188 -0.51 -8.07 -2.34
N TYR A 189 -0.96 -9.32 -2.35
CA TYR A 189 -0.63 -10.27 -1.30
C TYR A 189 0.86 -10.68 -1.41
N PRO A 190 1.50 -11.08 -0.30
CA PRO A 190 2.92 -11.42 -0.27
C PRO A 190 3.34 -12.54 -1.22
N ASP A 191 2.41 -13.46 -1.53
CA ASP A 191 2.64 -14.57 -2.45
C ASP A 191 2.72 -14.16 -3.92
N SER A 192 2.43 -12.89 -4.25
CA SER A 192 2.32 -12.40 -5.64
C SER A 192 1.28 -13.16 -6.49
N LEU A 193 0.35 -13.89 -5.87
CA LEU A 193 -0.70 -14.65 -6.55
C LEU A 193 -2.09 -14.01 -6.42
N PHE A 194 -2.24 -13.09 -5.48
CA PHE A 194 -3.51 -12.40 -5.23
C PHE A 194 -3.33 -10.90 -5.14
N LEU A 195 -4.36 -10.19 -5.57
CA LEU A 195 -4.52 -8.77 -5.34
C LEU A 195 -5.58 -8.52 -4.28
N PHE A 196 -5.29 -7.55 -3.42
CA PHE A 196 -6.24 -6.88 -2.57
C PHE A 196 -6.79 -5.68 -3.33
N ILE A 197 -8.12 -5.64 -3.51
CA ILE A 197 -8.79 -4.60 -4.27
C ILE A 197 -9.93 -4.03 -3.43
N GLY A 198 -9.88 -2.74 -3.15
CA GLY A 198 -10.97 -1.98 -2.54
C GLY A 198 -11.74 -1.23 -3.60
N LEU A 199 -13.06 -1.41 -3.63
CA LEU A 199 -13.96 -0.79 -4.59
C LEU A 199 -14.96 0.13 -3.88
N SER A 200 -15.20 1.28 -4.51
CA SER A 200 -16.13 2.31 -4.03
C SER A 200 -17.14 2.61 -5.14
N PRO A 201 -18.43 2.83 -4.83
CA PRO A 201 -19.37 3.39 -5.79
C PRO A 201 -18.85 4.71 -6.36
N GLU A 202 -19.12 5.00 -7.62
CA GLU A 202 -18.70 6.27 -8.23
C GLU A 202 -19.37 7.46 -7.53
N GLY A 203 -18.55 8.43 -7.11
CA GLY A 203 -19.02 9.62 -6.39
C GLY A 203 -19.07 9.46 -4.87
N GLU A 204 -18.92 8.25 -4.34
CA GLU A 204 -18.81 8.00 -2.90
C GLU A 204 -17.36 7.97 -2.43
N GLY A 205 -17.11 8.42 -1.18
CA GLY A 205 -15.76 8.51 -0.62
C GLY A 205 -15.25 7.22 0.01
N GLY A 206 -16.16 6.33 0.45
CA GLY A 206 -15.83 5.11 1.15
C GLY A 206 -15.75 3.86 0.27
N VAL A 207 -14.87 2.96 0.66
CA VAL A 207 -14.78 1.60 0.12
C VAL A 207 -15.89 0.77 0.76
N THR A 208 -16.71 0.13 -0.06
CA THR A 208 -17.82 -0.73 0.39
C THR A 208 -17.59 -2.21 0.06
N ARG A 209 -16.61 -2.50 -0.80
CA ARG A 209 -16.26 -3.87 -1.21
C ARG A 209 -14.77 -4.11 -1.20
N LEU A 210 -14.33 -5.03 -0.34
CA LEU A 210 -12.97 -5.57 -0.35
C LEU A 210 -12.92 -6.92 -1.05
N TRP A 211 -11.94 -7.10 -1.92
CA TRP A 211 -11.74 -8.33 -2.68
C TRP A 211 -10.35 -8.87 -2.50
N ARG A 212 -10.27 -10.20 -2.42
CA ARG A 212 -9.08 -10.99 -2.71
C ARG A 212 -9.24 -11.62 -4.07
N TRP A 213 -8.36 -11.24 -5.00
CA TRP A 213 -8.50 -11.55 -6.40
C TRP A 213 -7.29 -12.32 -6.91
N ARG A 214 -7.46 -13.58 -7.29
CA ARG A 214 -6.35 -14.35 -7.85
C ARG A 214 -5.99 -13.84 -9.24
N ILE A 215 -4.70 -13.63 -9.48
CA ILE A 215 -4.23 -13.10 -10.76
C ILE A 215 -4.36 -14.12 -11.90
N ARG A 216 -4.36 -15.42 -11.58
CA ARG A 216 -4.50 -16.53 -12.54
C ARG A 216 -5.62 -17.46 -12.05
N TYR A 217 -6.48 -17.90 -12.98
CA TYR A 217 -7.67 -18.73 -12.70
C TYR A 217 -8.77 -18.01 -11.88
N PRO A 218 -10.04 -18.44 -11.97
CA PRO A 218 -11.18 -17.72 -11.38
C PRO A 218 -11.37 -18.03 -9.89
N ASP A 219 -10.38 -17.70 -9.06
CA ASP A 219 -10.52 -17.72 -7.59
C ASP A 219 -10.60 -16.29 -7.07
N ARG A 220 -11.81 -15.90 -6.63
CA ARG A 220 -12.13 -14.52 -6.25
C ARG A 220 -13.09 -14.56 -5.08
N ARG A 221 -12.74 -13.84 -4.02
CA ARG A 221 -13.50 -13.82 -2.77
C ARG A 221 -13.68 -12.39 -2.28
N VAL A 222 -14.91 -12.06 -1.91
CA VAL A 222 -15.20 -10.87 -1.11
C VAL A 222 -14.66 -11.10 0.30
N LEU A 223 -13.85 -10.17 0.78
CA LEU A 223 -13.32 -10.23 2.13
C LEU A 223 -14.39 -9.76 3.13
N PRO A 224 -14.47 -10.38 4.31
CA PRO A 224 -15.36 -9.91 5.37
C PRO A 224 -15.08 -8.45 5.71
N GLN A 225 -16.14 -7.67 5.88
CA GLN A 225 -16.06 -6.27 6.26
C GLN A 225 -16.90 -6.06 7.52
N PRO A 226 -16.28 -5.68 8.65
CA PRO A 226 -17.00 -5.47 9.90
C PRO A 226 -17.69 -4.10 9.98
N PHE A 227 -17.47 -3.22 9.00
CA PHE A 227 -18.06 -1.89 8.91
C PHE A 227 -18.73 -1.74 7.54
N PRO A 228 -19.86 -1.00 7.45
CA PRO A 228 -20.57 -0.80 6.18
C PRO A 228 -19.78 0.08 5.20
N GLU A 229 -19.04 1.05 5.72
CA GLU A 229 -18.20 1.97 4.97
C GLU A 229 -16.84 2.08 5.65
N ILE A 230 -15.77 1.96 4.86
CA ILE A 230 -14.39 2.05 5.35
C ILE A 230 -13.55 2.94 4.44
N PHE A 231 -12.48 3.50 4.97
CA PHE A 231 -11.61 4.45 4.27
C PHE A 231 -10.15 4.01 4.31
N THR A 232 -9.43 4.29 3.23
CA THR A 232 -7.97 4.06 3.09
C THR A 232 -7.49 2.65 3.46
N PRO A 233 -8.18 1.56 3.06
CA PRO A 233 -7.82 0.23 3.54
C PRO A 233 -6.43 -0.21 3.03
N ARG A 234 -5.64 -0.80 3.93
CA ARG A 234 -4.29 -1.30 3.64
C ARG A 234 -4.13 -2.74 4.11
N LEU A 235 -3.75 -3.63 3.20
CA LEU A 235 -3.35 -5.00 3.52
C LEU A 235 -1.99 -5.02 4.23
N SER A 236 -1.84 -5.84 5.26
CA SER A 236 -0.55 -6.08 5.90
C SER A 236 0.41 -6.85 4.98
N PRO A 237 1.73 -6.68 5.10
CA PRO A 237 2.70 -7.43 4.30
C PRO A 237 2.59 -8.94 4.40
N ASP A 238 2.14 -9.49 5.54
CA ASP A 238 1.86 -10.92 5.70
C ASP A 238 0.49 -11.38 5.16
N GLY A 239 -0.35 -10.45 4.69
CA GLY A 239 -1.68 -10.72 4.14
C GLY A 239 -2.74 -11.16 5.16
N ARG A 240 -2.47 -11.06 6.46
CA ARG A 240 -3.37 -11.55 7.53
C ARG A 240 -4.25 -10.47 8.14
N TRP A 241 -3.89 -9.21 7.97
CA TRP A 241 -4.57 -8.08 8.57
C TRP A 241 -4.89 -7.01 7.52
N ILE A 242 -5.90 -6.22 7.82
CA ILE A 242 -6.26 -5.01 7.07
C ILE A 242 -6.34 -3.88 8.08
N ALA A 243 -5.58 -2.81 7.84
CA ALA A 243 -5.73 -1.55 8.55
C ALA A 243 -6.76 -0.72 7.80
N ILE A 244 -7.75 -0.21 8.50
CA ILE A 244 -8.86 0.56 7.93
C ILE A 244 -9.14 1.77 8.82
N ALA A 245 -9.60 2.86 8.19
CA ALA A 245 -10.22 3.96 8.92
C ALA A 245 -11.75 3.76 8.84
N ALA A 246 -12.42 3.76 9.98
CA ALA A 246 -13.86 3.53 10.06
C ALA A 246 -14.46 4.24 11.29
N PRO A 247 -15.72 4.69 11.22
CA PRO A 247 -16.37 5.32 12.36
C PRO A 247 -16.66 4.28 13.46
N ALA A 248 -16.67 4.72 14.73
CA ALA A 248 -17.00 3.81 15.85
C ALA A 248 -18.47 3.41 15.89
N THR A 249 -19.34 4.28 15.38
CA THR A 249 -20.78 4.05 15.23
C THR A 249 -21.21 4.57 13.86
N PRO A 250 -22.31 4.07 13.26
CA PRO A 250 -22.76 4.55 11.96
C PRO A 250 -23.05 6.05 11.87
N GLN A 251 -23.31 6.72 13.00
CA GLN A 251 -23.58 8.16 13.06
C GLN A 251 -22.33 9.02 13.30
N ALA A 252 -21.18 8.42 13.61
CA ALA A 252 -19.97 9.18 13.91
C ALA A 252 -19.31 9.69 12.63
N ALA A 253 -19.13 11.02 12.53
CA ALA A 253 -18.43 11.65 11.40
C ALA A 253 -16.91 11.46 11.46
N GLN A 254 -16.35 11.28 12.67
CA GLN A 254 -14.91 11.10 12.86
C GLN A 254 -14.53 9.61 12.83
N LEU A 255 -13.34 9.33 12.30
CA LEU A 255 -12.87 7.97 12.09
C LEU A 255 -11.89 7.54 13.17
N HIS A 256 -11.93 6.26 13.49
CA HIS A 256 -10.88 5.57 14.20
C HIS A 256 -10.07 4.71 13.24
N VAL A 257 -8.84 4.40 13.63
CA VAL A 257 -8.02 3.39 12.95
C VAL A 257 -8.29 2.04 13.58
N TRP A 258 -8.57 1.04 12.75
CA TRP A 258 -8.84 -0.33 13.16
C TRP A 258 -7.93 -1.31 12.43
N ALA A 259 -7.55 -2.40 13.11
CA ALA A 259 -7.02 -3.60 12.49
C ALA A 259 -8.08 -4.70 12.50
N VAL A 260 -8.30 -5.32 11.35
CA VAL A 260 -9.26 -6.43 11.17
C VAL A 260 -8.56 -7.60 10.48
N ARG A 261 -8.97 -8.82 10.81
CA ARG A 261 -8.41 -10.02 10.18
C ARG A 261 -8.94 -10.18 8.76
N THR A 262 -8.07 -10.54 7.83
CA THR A 262 -8.45 -10.78 6.43
C THR A 262 -9.40 -11.97 6.27
N ASP A 263 -9.32 -12.94 7.17
CA ASP A 263 -10.21 -14.11 7.21
C ASP A 263 -11.56 -13.84 7.92
N GLY A 264 -11.73 -12.67 8.54
CA GLY A 264 -12.91 -12.29 9.32
C GLY A 264 -12.98 -12.85 10.73
N SER A 265 -11.94 -13.55 11.19
CA SER A 265 -11.88 -14.06 12.57
C SER A 265 -11.62 -12.96 13.59
N GLY A 266 -12.14 -13.14 14.81
CA GLY A 266 -11.92 -12.20 15.91
C GLY A 266 -12.61 -10.83 15.74
N ALA A 267 -12.57 -10.02 16.80
CA ALA A 267 -13.14 -8.69 16.79
C ALA A 267 -12.17 -7.64 16.18
N PRO A 268 -12.67 -6.57 15.53
CA PRO A 268 -11.86 -5.42 15.15
C PRO A 268 -11.11 -4.83 16.33
N ARG A 269 -9.84 -4.45 16.12
CA ARG A 269 -8.98 -3.87 17.14
C ARG A 269 -8.76 -2.40 16.88
N ARG A 270 -9.15 -1.53 17.81
CA ARG A 270 -8.95 -0.09 17.69
C ARG A 270 -7.51 0.28 17.98
N LEU A 271 -6.84 0.89 17.01
CA LEU A 271 -5.45 1.32 17.10
C LEU A 271 -5.33 2.79 17.52
N SER A 272 -6.23 3.66 17.05
CA SER A 272 -6.11 5.09 17.32
C SER A 272 -6.51 5.48 18.74
N PRO A 273 -5.77 6.40 19.40
CA PRO A 273 -6.09 6.87 20.75
C PRO A 273 -7.40 7.65 20.78
N GLN A 274 -7.71 8.37 19.71
CA GLN A 274 -8.91 9.21 19.58
C GLN A 274 -9.48 9.10 18.16
N ALA A 275 -10.72 9.54 17.99
CA ALA A 275 -11.30 9.72 16.67
C ALA A 275 -10.70 10.97 16.02
N GLY A 276 -10.74 11.05 14.69
CA GLY A 276 -10.36 12.25 13.97
C GLY A 276 -10.35 12.05 12.46
N ARG A 277 -9.72 13.00 11.76
CA ARG A 277 -9.50 12.91 10.33
C ARG A 277 -8.28 12.05 10.05
N ILE A 278 -8.51 10.83 9.57
CA ILE A 278 -7.44 9.88 9.21
C ILE A 278 -7.22 9.96 7.70
N THR A 279 -6.01 10.31 7.28
CA THR A 279 -5.69 10.56 5.85
C THR A 279 -4.76 9.50 5.26
N SER A 280 -4.02 8.76 6.09
CA SER A 280 -3.15 7.67 5.62
C SER A 280 -2.86 6.64 6.68
N LEU A 281 -2.68 5.40 6.21
CA LEU A 281 -2.28 4.22 6.96
C LEU A 281 -1.10 3.56 6.24
N ALA A 282 -0.14 3.04 7.00
CA ALA A 282 0.98 2.26 6.48
C ALA A 282 1.36 1.15 7.47
N TRP A 283 1.59 -0.06 6.96
CA TRP A 283 2.02 -1.18 7.78
C TRP A 283 3.53 -1.23 7.93
N ALA A 284 3.99 -1.72 9.08
CA ALA A 284 5.37 -2.18 9.24
C ALA A 284 5.65 -3.32 8.28
N PRO A 285 6.88 -3.44 7.74
CA PRO A 285 7.26 -4.63 6.97
C PRO A 285 7.11 -5.92 7.77
N THR A 286 7.20 -5.84 9.10
CA THR A 286 6.98 -6.93 10.06
C THR A 286 5.51 -7.27 10.34
N SER A 287 4.55 -6.50 9.81
CA SER A 287 3.09 -6.69 9.99
C SER A 287 2.56 -6.62 11.43
N ASP A 288 3.39 -6.18 12.38
CA ASP A 288 3.07 -6.08 13.81
C ASP A 288 2.64 -4.67 14.23
N LYS A 289 2.86 -3.65 13.39
CA LYS A 289 2.57 -2.25 13.68
C LYS A 289 1.92 -1.54 12.50
N VAL A 290 1.13 -0.53 12.81
CA VAL A 290 0.51 0.40 11.85
C VAL A 290 0.95 1.81 12.19
N ALA A 291 1.53 2.49 11.21
CA ALA A 291 1.71 3.92 11.21
C ALA A 291 0.46 4.61 10.62
N PHE A 292 0.01 5.70 11.20
CA PHE A 292 -1.12 6.46 10.67
C PHE A 292 -0.97 7.96 10.89
N ALA A 293 -1.57 8.74 9.98
CA ALA A 293 -1.67 10.18 10.11
C ALA A 293 -3.07 10.58 10.58
N ARG A 294 -3.12 11.39 11.64
CA ARG A 294 -4.32 12.07 12.11
C ARG A 294 -4.15 13.56 11.91
N VAL A 295 -5.00 14.17 11.11
CA VAL A 295 -4.98 15.61 10.88
C VAL A 295 -5.91 16.28 11.89
N LEU A 296 -5.40 17.31 12.58
CA LEU A 296 -6.09 18.00 13.68
C LEU A 296 -6.87 19.21 13.16
N ASP A 297 -6.26 19.96 12.25
CA ASP A 297 -6.87 21.13 11.61
C ASP A 297 -6.24 21.35 10.21
N GLU A 298 -6.37 22.55 9.66
CA GLU A 298 -5.84 22.92 8.34
C GLU A 298 -4.31 23.01 8.28
N ALA A 299 -3.61 23.16 9.40
CA ALA A 299 -2.15 23.28 9.45
C ALA A 299 -1.47 22.15 10.24
N HIS A 300 -2.17 21.49 11.18
CA HIS A 300 -1.55 20.59 12.13
C HIS A 300 -1.98 19.13 11.93
N GLY A 301 -1.02 18.22 12.07
CA GLY A 301 -1.27 16.79 12.10
C GLY A 301 -0.33 16.04 13.02
N GLU A 302 -0.66 14.79 13.27
CA GLU A 302 0.10 13.87 14.12
C GLU A 302 0.38 12.58 13.37
N ILE A 303 1.62 12.09 13.49
CA ILE A 303 2.02 10.77 13.03
C ILE A 303 2.08 9.85 14.23
N TRP A 304 1.35 8.75 14.18
CA TRP A 304 1.23 7.79 15.26
C TRP A 304 1.73 6.41 14.82
N LEU A 305 2.27 5.66 15.77
CA LEU A 305 2.54 4.23 15.64
C LEU A 305 1.69 3.47 16.65
N ALA A 306 1.10 2.36 16.23
CA ALA A 306 0.34 1.48 17.09
C ALA A 306 0.67 0.01 16.81
N ASP A 307 0.71 -0.81 17.86
CA ASP A 307 0.80 -2.25 17.75
C ASP A 307 -0.51 -2.82 17.21
N VAL A 308 -0.44 -3.81 16.32
CA VAL A 308 -1.61 -4.43 15.67
C VAL A 308 -2.55 -5.13 16.65
N ASP A 309 -2.06 -5.49 17.83
CA ASP A 309 -2.86 -6.05 18.91
C ASP A 309 -3.64 -4.99 19.70
N GLY A 310 -3.38 -3.70 19.47
CA GLY A 310 -3.96 -2.58 20.19
C GLY A 310 -3.36 -2.34 21.57
N GLY A 311 -2.32 -3.10 21.95
CA GLY A 311 -1.70 -3.06 23.28
C GLY A 311 -0.82 -1.84 23.53
N GLY A 312 -0.26 -1.26 22.46
CA GLY A 312 0.63 -0.10 22.55
C GLY A 312 0.41 0.92 21.43
N ARG A 313 0.60 2.20 21.75
CA ARG A 313 0.61 3.31 20.79
C ARG A 313 1.49 4.46 21.26
N VAL A 314 2.11 5.15 20.33
CA VAL A 314 3.00 6.28 20.59
C VAL A 314 2.87 7.31 19.47
N ARG A 315 2.92 8.60 19.81
CA ARG A 315 3.00 9.68 18.81
C ARG A 315 4.46 9.77 18.37
N ALA A 316 4.71 9.50 17.10
CA ALA A 316 6.05 9.50 16.51
C ALA A 316 6.49 10.90 16.09
N ALA A 317 5.56 11.73 15.63
CA ALA A 317 5.84 13.12 15.26
C ALA A 317 4.59 13.99 15.28
N GLU A 318 4.81 15.29 15.39
CA GLU A 318 3.88 16.33 15.00
C GLU A 318 4.27 16.86 13.62
N PHE A 319 3.28 17.28 12.85
CA PHE A 319 3.44 17.86 11.53
C PHE A 319 2.78 19.23 11.52
N VAL A 320 3.51 20.21 10.99
CA VAL A 320 2.99 21.55 10.72
C VAL A 320 3.14 21.78 9.22
N ALA A 321 2.02 22.03 8.54
CA ALA A 321 2.00 22.33 7.12
C ALA A 321 2.64 23.70 6.89
N GLU A 322 3.48 23.80 5.85
CA GLU A 322 4.02 25.09 5.40
C GLU A 322 2.89 26.01 4.90
N PHE A 323 1.85 25.41 4.32
CA PHE A 323 0.67 26.08 3.82
C PHE A 323 -0.57 25.40 4.41
N PRO A 324 -1.34 26.10 5.26
CA PRO A 324 -2.60 25.59 5.79
C PRO A 324 -3.60 25.30 4.68
N ASP A 325 -4.30 24.16 4.77
CA ASP A 325 -5.33 23.75 3.82
C ASP A 325 -6.44 22.94 4.53
N PRO A 326 -7.73 23.30 4.34
CA PRO A 326 -8.85 22.58 4.95
C PRO A 326 -8.92 21.10 4.59
N HIS A 327 -8.31 20.67 3.50
CA HIS A 327 -8.22 19.30 3.01
C HIS A 327 -6.82 18.68 3.17
N LEU A 328 -5.94 19.30 3.99
CA LEU A 328 -4.55 18.88 4.22
C LEU A 328 -4.41 17.34 4.21
N PRO A 329 -3.84 16.77 3.12
CA PRO A 329 -3.53 15.36 3.11
C PRO A 329 -2.24 15.16 3.89
N LEU A 330 -2.15 14.03 4.58
CA LEU A 330 -0.88 13.52 5.08
C LEU A 330 -0.74 12.09 4.62
N VAL A 331 0.42 11.76 4.07
CA VAL A 331 0.74 10.43 3.60
C VAL A 331 1.88 9.89 4.45
N VAL A 332 1.78 8.63 4.87
CA VAL A 332 2.84 7.94 5.61
C VAL A 332 3.28 6.69 4.84
N ARG A 333 4.58 6.40 4.84
CA ARG A 333 5.18 5.23 4.17
C ARG A 333 6.33 4.68 4.99
N TRP A 334 6.29 3.39 5.27
CA TRP A 334 7.40 2.69 5.93
C TRP A 334 8.47 2.28 4.92
N SER A 335 9.73 2.42 5.31
CA SER A 335 10.84 1.77 4.63
C SER A 335 10.73 0.24 4.72
N GLY A 336 11.22 -0.47 3.69
CA GLY A 336 11.14 -1.93 3.61
C GLY A 336 11.91 -2.66 4.71
N ASP A 337 12.92 -2.03 5.29
CA ASP A 337 13.72 -2.54 6.41
C ASP A 337 13.13 -2.25 7.79
N GLY A 338 12.09 -1.42 7.87
CA GLY A 338 11.41 -1.06 9.11
C GLY A 338 12.06 0.08 9.89
N ARG A 339 13.18 0.64 9.43
CA ARG A 339 14.00 1.60 10.18
C ARG A 339 13.60 3.05 9.97
N HIS A 340 12.77 3.35 8.98
CA HIS A 340 12.38 4.71 8.66
C HIS A 340 10.89 4.82 8.31
N LEU A 341 10.31 5.97 8.68
CA LEU A 341 9.00 6.41 8.18
C LEU A 341 9.20 7.67 7.37
N ALA A 342 8.71 7.70 6.13
CA ALA A 342 8.55 8.91 5.35
C ALA A 342 7.13 9.44 5.51
N TYR A 343 6.98 10.75 5.62
CA TYR A 343 5.67 11.40 5.68
C TYR A 343 5.68 12.82 5.11
N GLY A 344 4.50 13.31 4.71
CA GLY A 344 4.33 14.65 4.16
C GLY A 344 2.96 14.84 3.50
N SER A 345 2.72 16.04 2.96
CA SER A 345 1.48 16.38 2.23
C SER A 345 1.49 16.00 0.75
N ASN A 346 2.51 15.28 0.30
CA ASN A 346 2.72 14.82 -1.06
C ASN A 346 1.81 13.64 -1.43
N SER A 347 0.56 13.94 -1.77
CA SER A 347 -0.51 12.94 -2.00
C SER A 347 -0.74 12.59 -3.48
N GLY A 348 -0.08 13.28 -4.40
CA GLY A 348 -0.34 13.24 -5.84
C GLY A 348 -1.29 14.34 -6.31
N SER A 349 -2.05 14.95 -5.40
CA SER A 349 -2.88 16.14 -5.64
C SER A 349 -2.37 17.39 -4.93
N TYR A 350 -1.51 17.20 -3.92
CA TYR A 350 -0.91 18.25 -3.13
C TYR A 350 0.60 18.08 -3.15
N THR A 351 1.31 19.21 -3.04
CA THR A 351 2.76 19.23 -2.95
C THR A 351 3.21 19.53 -1.52
N GLY A 352 4.37 18.99 -1.15
CA GLY A 352 5.01 19.33 0.12
C GLY A 352 6.34 18.62 0.31
N PRO A 353 7.16 19.08 1.27
CA PRO A 353 8.42 18.41 1.58
C PRO A 353 8.18 17.01 2.12
N VAL A 354 9.15 16.13 1.90
CA VAL A 354 9.19 14.80 2.51
C VAL A 354 9.98 14.89 3.81
N TRP A 355 9.37 14.46 4.90
CA TRP A 355 10.00 14.30 6.20
C TRP A 355 10.28 12.83 6.45
N ILE A 356 11.34 12.54 7.21
CA ILE A 356 11.66 11.21 7.68
C ILE A 356 11.83 11.15 9.20
N ILE A 357 11.48 10.00 9.78
CA ILE A 357 11.74 9.65 11.17
C ILE A 357 12.55 8.35 11.16
N SER A 358 13.59 8.29 11.99
CA SER A 358 14.33 7.04 12.22
C SER A 358 13.72 6.27 13.39
N LEU A 359 13.60 4.96 13.22
CA LEU A 359 13.07 4.02 14.21
C LEU A 359 14.17 3.02 14.56
N GLU A 360 14.49 2.96 15.84
CA GLU A 360 15.44 2.01 16.38
C GLU A 360 14.78 1.14 17.45
N ARG A 361 15.31 -0.07 17.60
CA ARG A 361 14.86 -1.04 18.59
C ARG A 361 15.68 -0.97 19.86
#